data_AF-A0A924PYM5-F1
#
_entry.id   AF-A0A924PYM5-F1
#
_cell.length_a   1.000
_cell.length_b   1.000
_cell.length_c   1.000
_cell.angle_alpha   90.00
_cell.angle_beta   90.00
_cell.angle_gamma   90.00
#
_symmetry.space_group_name_H-M   'P 1'
#
loop_
_entity.id
_entity.type
_entity.pdbx_description
1 polymer ?
#
loop_
_entity_poly.entity_id
_entity_poly.type
_entity_poly.pdbx_seq_one_letter_code
_entity_poly.pdbx_strand_id
1 'polypeptide(L)'
;AGADADIVVWDPQGTKTLSAKTQYSKGDFNIFEGMAVKGIPSHTISQGKLVFVQGDLRAERGVGRYIKRPAFGSNFDAAHKRAEAAMPTAVVR
;
A
#
# COMPACT_ATOMS: atom_id res chain seq x y z
N ALA A 1 5.00 -8.83 -17.41
CA ALA A 1 3.57 -8.56 -17.22
C ALA A 1 2.99 -9.61 -16.28
N GLY A 2 1.99 -9.29 -15.44
CA GLY A 2 1.36 -10.26 -14.53
C GLY A 2 1.05 -9.75 -13.11
N ALA A 3 1.50 -8.55 -12.74
CA ALA A 3 1.07 -7.89 -11.51
C ALA A 3 -0.33 -7.27 -11.68
N ASP A 4 -1.02 -7.07 -10.56
CA ASP A 4 -2.31 -6.38 -10.52
C ASP A 4 -2.17 -4.93 -11.03
N ALA A 5 -3.17 -4.45 -11.74
CA ALA A 5 -3.22 -3.09 -12.28
C ALA A 5 -3.63 -2.07 -11.20
N ASP A 6 -2.89 -2.05 -10.10
CA ASP A 6 -2.99 -1.05 -9.03
C ASP A 6 -1.84 -0.05 -9.19
N ILE A 7 -2.14 1.15 -9.68
CA ILE A 7 -1.17 2.11 -10.21
C ILE A 7 -1.54 3.52 -9.77
N VAL A 8 -0.54 4.35 -9.46
CA VAL A 8 -0.73 5.79 -9.25
C VAL A 8 0.03 6.57 -10.32
N VAL A 9 -0.62 7.56 -10.93
CA VAL A 9 0.06 8.56 -11.77
C VAL A 9 0.40 9.74 -10.88
N TRP A 10 1.68 9.85 -10.55
CA TRP A 10 2.19 10.86 -9.64
C TRP A 10 2.57 12.13 -10.39
N ASP A 11 2.02 13.28 -9.98
CA ASP A 11 2.46 14.59 -10.44
C ASP A 11 3.48 15.15 -9.45
N PRO A 12 4.79 15.19 -9.80
CA PRO A 12 5.84 15.68 -8.91
C PRO A 12 5.84 17.21 -8.74
N GLN A 13 5.15 17.96 -9.61
CA GLN A 13 5.07 19.42 -9.51
C GLN A 13 3.77 19.89 -8.87
N GLY A 14 2.72 19.06 -8.87
CA GLY A 14 1.47 19.33 -8.18
C GLY A 14 1.68 19.58 -6.70
N THR A 15 0.90 20.51 -6.16
CA THR A 15 0.97 20.92 -4.76
C THR A 15 -0.41 20.82 -4.11
N LYS A 16 -0.42 20.60 -2.79
CA LYS A 16 -1.65 20.61 -1.99
C LYS A 16 -1.33 21.07 -0.58
N THR A 17 -2.22 21.86 0.00
CA THR A 17 -2.25 22.07 1.46
C THR A 17 -3.21 21.08 2.07
N LEU A 18 -2.72 20.26 3.00
CA LEU A 18 -3.53 19.26 3.69
C LEU A 18 -4.48 19.96 4.68
N SER A 19 -5.75 19.58 4.65
CA SER A 19 -6.77 20.14 5.54
C SER A 19 -7.90 19.16 5.80
N ALA A 20 -8.43 19.17 7.02
CA ALA A 20 -9.65 18.47 7.42
C ALA A 20 -10.86 18.90 6.57
N LYS A 21 -10.87 20.12 6.05
CA LYS A 21 -11.95 20.63 5.19
C LYS A 21 -12.00 20.00 3.80
N THR A 22 -10.88 19.44 3.33
CA THR A 22 -10.72 18.94 1.95
C THR A 22 -10.28 17.48 1.87
N GLN A 23 -10.22 16.78 3.00
CA GLN A 23 -9.89 15.36 3.06
C GLN A 23 -11.11 14.48 2.75
N TYR A 24 -10.84 13.25 2.31
CA TYR A 24 -11.88 12.22 2.18
C TYR A 24 -12.08 11.39 3.46
N SER A 25 -11.22 11.58 4.47
CA SER A 25 -11.46 11.02 5.80
C SER A 25 -12.74 11.62 6.37
N LYS A 26 -13.54 10.79 7.06
CA LYS A 26 -14.82 11.21 7.65
C LYS A 26 -14.67 11.93 9.00
N GLY A 27 -13.46 11.97 9.56
CA GLY A 27 -13.17 12.73 10.77
C GLY A 27 -13.04 14.23 10.49
N ASP A 28 -13.19 15.02 11.55
CA ASP A 28 -13.14 16.49 11.56
C ASP A 28 -11.75 17.06 11.88
N PHE A 29 -10.77 16.21 12.15
CA PHE A 29 -9.39 16.58 12.43
C PHE A 29 -8.41 16.00 11.40
N ASN A 30 -7.31 16.71 11.16
CA ASN A 30 -6.18 16.23 10.36
C ASN A 30 -4.88 16.55 11.11
N ILE A 31 -4.07 15.54 11.42
CA ILE A 31 -2.79 15.71 12.13
C ILE A 31 -1.76 16.53 11.34
N PHE A 32 -1.97 16.70 10.03
CA PHE A 32 -1.12 17.46 9.12
C PHE A 32 -1.79 18.77 8.65
N GLU A 33 -2.76 19.30 9.41
CA GLU A 33 -3.48 20.53 9.05
C GLU A 33 -2.53 21.67 8.67
N GLY A 34 -2.77 22.30 7.52
CA GLY A 34 -1.97 23.43 7.02
C GLY A 34 -0.64 23.04 6.38
N MET A 35 -0.24 21.76 6.39
CA MET A 35 0.99 21.31 5.76
C MET A 35 0.89 21.40 4.22
N ALA A 36 1.79 22.18 3.61
CA ALA A 36 1.96 22.19 2.16
C ALA A 36 2.86 21.04 1.71
N VAL A 37 2.40 20.27 0.74
CA VAL A 37 3.15 19.17 0.12
C VAL A 37 3.36 19.43 -1.37
N LYS A 38 4.47 18.92 -1.90
CA LYS A 38 4.81 18.87 -3.32
C LYS A 38 4.92 17.42 -3.75
N GLY A 39 4.30 17.07 -4.87
CA GLY A 39 4.08 15.69 -5.27
C GLY A 39 2.69 15.24 -4.81
N ILE A 40 1.77 15.02 -5.75
CA ILE A 40 0.42 14.56 -5.45
C ILE A 40 -0.02 13.46 -6.43
N PRO A 41 -0.92 12.55 -6.02
CA PRO A 41 -1.53 11.62 -6.94
C PRO A 41 -2.48 12.38 -7.88
N SER A 42 -2.13 12.48 -9.16
CA SER A 42 -3.02 13.07 -10.17
C SER A 42 -4.14 12.09 -10.53
N HIS A 43 -3.81 10.80 -10.62
CA HIS A 43 -4.74 9.72 -10.94
C HIS A 43 -4.41 8.49 -10.10
N THR A 44 -5.43 7.74 -9.72
CA THR A 44 -5.27 6.43 -9.09
C THR A 44 -6.09 5.40 -9.85
N ILE A 45 -5.44 4.30 -10.19
CA ILE A 45 -6.03 3.14 -10.84
C ILE A 45 -6.02 2.00 -9.83
N SER A 46 -7.17 1.36 -9.61
CA SER A 46 -7.26 0.15 -8.82
C SER A 46 -7.98 -0.94 -9.61
N GLN A 47 -7.40 -2.13 -9.65
CA GLN A 47 -7.90 -3.28 -10.42
C GLN A 47 -8.19 -2.90 -11.89
N GLY A 48 -7.34 -2.04 -12.48
CA GLY A 48 -7.48 -1.55 -13.86
C GLY A 48 -8.55 -0.47 -14.06
N LYS A 49 -9.26 -0.05 -13.00
CA LYS A 49 -10.28 1.00 -13.07
C LYS A 49 -9.73 2.33 -12.56
N LEU A 50 -10.05 3.41 -13.25
CA LEU A 50 -9.67 4.77 -12.84
C LEU A 50 -10.59 5.26 -11.71
N VAL A 51 -10.11 5.18 -10.47
CA VAL A 51 -10.92 5.41 -9.25
C VAL A 51 -10.71 6.81 -8.65
N PHE A 52 -9.69 7.54 -9.09
CA PHE A 52 -9.45 8.92 -8.67
C PHE A 52 -8.86 9.72 -9.83
N VAL A 53 -9.37 10.93 -10.06
CA VAL A 53 -8.94 11.83 -11.13
C VAL A 53 -8.93 13.27 -10.63
N GLN A 54 -7.75 13.83 -10.37
CA GLN A 54 -7.56 15.26 -10.09
C GLN A 54 -8.54 15.83 -9.02
N GLY A 55 -8.81 15.09 -7.94
CA GLY A 55 -9.74 15.50 -6.88
C GLY A 55 -11.17 14.98 -7.04
N ASP A 56 -11.48 14.26 -8.11
CA ASP A 56 -12.73 13.52 -8.27
C ASP A 56 -12.55 12.06 -7.81
N LEU A 57 -13.23 11.69 -6.72
CA LEU A 57 -13.19 10.35 -6.16
C LEU A 57 -14.35 9.50 -6.71
N ARG A 58 -14.00 8.43 -7.42
CA ARG A 58 -14.92 7.51 -8.11
C ARG A 58 -14.94 6.11 -7.50
N ALA A 59 -14.60 6.02 -6.20
CA ALA A 59 -14.59 4.74 -5.51
C ALA A 59 -16.03 4.24 -5.27
N GLU A 60 -16.27 2.98 -5.62
CA GLU A 60 -17.56 2.32 -5.43
C GLU A 60 -17.50 1.33 -4.26
N ARG A 61 -18.49 1.38 -3.38
CA ARG A 61 -18.60 0.47 -2.24
C ARG A 61 -18.69 -0.98 -2.73
N GLY A 62 -17.84 -1.85 -2.20
CA GLY A 62 -17.88 -3.29 -2.48
C GLY A 62 -17.04 -3.74 -3.69
N VAL A 63 -16.41 -2.83 -4.42
CA VAL A 63 -15.52 -3.19 -5.55
C VAL A 63 -14.17 -3.77 -5.10
N GLY A 64 -13.71 -3.41 -3.90
CA GLY A 64 -12.51 -4.01 -3.30
C GLY A 64 -12.72 -5.50 -3.02
N ARG A 65 -11.66 -6.30 -3.18
CA ARG A 65 -11.67 -7.75 -2.94
C ARG A 65 -10.68 -8.14 -1.85
N TYR A 66 -10.97 -9.24 -1.14
CA TYR A 66 -10.03 -9.84 -0.20
C TYR A 66 -8.81 -10.42 -0.94
N ILE A 67 -7.60 -10.13 -0.45
CA ILE A 67 -6.35 -10.67 -1.00
C ILE A 67 -5.78 -11.70 0.00
N LYS A 68 -5.78 -12.98 -0.40
CA LYS A 68 -5.18 -14.06 0.39
C LYS A 68 -3.67 -13.90 0.42
N ARG A 69 -3.06 -14.05 1.60
CA ARG A 69 -1.61 -13.99 1.79
C ARG A 69 -1.09 -15.36 2.24
N PRO A 70 -0.20 -16.02 1.48
CA PRO A 70 0.38 -17.29 1.91
C PRO A 70 1.27 -17.08 3.14
N ALA A 71 1.28 -18.08 4.03
CA ALA A 71 2.22 -18.13 5.14
C ALA A 71 3.64 -18.43 4.63
N PHE A 72 4.66 -18.14 5.46
CA PHE A 72 6.06 -18.44 5.15
C PHE A 72 6.54 -17.84 3.82
N GLY A 73 6.29 -16.55 3.60
CA GLY A 73 6.89 -15.83 2.47
C GLY A 73 8.43 -15.82 2.54
N SER A 74 9.08 -15.35 1.47
CA SER A 74 10.55 -15.41 1.27
C SER A 74 11.40 -14.91 2.45
N ASN A 75 10.87 -14.03 3.29
CA ASN A 75 11.57 -13.57 4.50
C ASN A 75 11.85 -14.71 5.50
N PHE A 76 11.18 -15.85 5.40
CA PHE A 76 11.42 -17.04 6.22
C PHE A 76 12.53 -17.95 5.68
N ASP A 77 13.00 -17.73 4.44
CA ASP A 77 14.02 -18.59 3.81
C ASP A 77 15.31 -18.64 4.64
N ALA A 78 15.73 -17.50 5.20
CA ALA A 78 16.90 -17.42 6.05
C ALA A 78 16.72 -18.18 7.38
N ALA A 79 15.52 -18.15 7.95
CA ALA A 79 15.21 -18.89 9.17
C ALA A 79 15.21 -20.40 8.92
N HIS A 80 14.69 -20.85 7.77
CA HIS A 80 14.71 -22.25 7.37
C HIS A 80 16.14 -22.78 7.20
N LYS A 81 16.98 -22.07 6.42
CA LYS A 81 18.40 -22.41 6.24
C LYS A 81 19.16 -22.47 7.57
N ARG A 82 18.87 -21.55 8.49
CA ARG A 82 19.48 -21.56 9.83
C ARG A 82 19.04 -22.77 10.63
N ALA A 83 17.76 -23.11 10.61
CA ALA A 83 17.25 -24.27 11.35
C ALA A 83 17.89 -25.57 10.87
N GLU A 84 18.05 -25.74 9.55
CA GLU A 84 18.76 -26.88 8.95
C GLU A 84 20.24 -26.91 9.37
N ALA A 85 20.95 -25.78 9.23
CA ALA A 85 22.37 -25.71 9.57
C ALA A 85 22.65 -25.92 11.08
N ALA A 86 21.69 -25.58 11.94
CA ALA A 86 21.79 -25.70 13.39
C ALA A 86 21.15 -26.99 13.93
N MET A 87 20.86 -27.99 13.08
CA MET A 87 20.28 -29.25 13.54
C MET A 87 21.23 -29.97 14.52
N PRO A 88 20.76 -30.33 15.74
CA PRO A 88 21.58 -31.03 16.71
C PRO A 88 21.82 -32.49 16.28
N THR A 89 23.03 -32.99 16.50
CA THR A 89 23.40 -34.39 16.25
C THR A 89 23.58 -35.18 17.55
N ALA A 90 23.17 -36.45 17.56
CA ALA A 90 23.32 -37.32 18.71
C ALA A 90 24.80 -37.64 19.00
N VAL A 91 25.13 -37.79 20.28
CA VAL A 91 26.46 -38.24 20.72
C VAL A 91 26.52 -39.76 20.63
N VAL A 92 27.50 -40.30 19.90
CA VAL A 92 27.77 -41.74 19.87
C VAL A 92 28.36 -42.15 21.22
N ARG A 93 27.71 -43.09 21.89
CA ARG A 93 28.14 -43.68 23.17
C ARG A 93 28.52 -45.13 22.98
#